data_AF-A0A1Z4JFS1-F1
#
_entry.id   AF-A0A1Z4JFS1-F1
#
_cell.length_a   1.000
_cell.length_b   1.000
_cell.length_c   1.000
_cell.angle_alpha   90.00
_cell.angle_beta   90.00
_cell.angle_gamma   90.00
#
_symmetry.space_group_name_H-M   'P 1'
#
loop_
_entity.id
_entity.type
_entity.pdbx_description
1 polymer ?
#
loop_
_entity_poly.entity_id
_entity_poly.type
_entity_poly.pdbx_seq_one_letter_code
_entity_poly.pdbx_strand_id
1 'polypeptide(L)'
;MWHDRYSVRSTSASIPDLVLDMPKKQKFPYLVGSKWTAQQETWGWRHFQVVNRKNQGAWVFAEMVAACDPAVRFWMNAKLLKDRSQWQAGWKSLHEVEEG
;
A
#
# COMPACT_ATOMS: atom_id res chain seq x y z
N MET A 1 44.83 -51.48 34.23
CA MET A 1 43.38 -51.23 34.14
C MET A 1 43.23 -49.79 33.68
N TRP A 2 43.19 -49.49 32.38
CA TRP A 2 41.98 -49.37 31.54
C TRP A 2 40.97 -48.43 32.25
N HIS A 3 40.70 -47.18 31.83
CA HIS A 3 40.24 -46.69 30.52
C HIS A 3 40.57 -45.17 30.34
N ASP A 4 41.10 -44.79 29.17
CA ASP A 4 40.42 -44.05 28.07
C ASP A 4 40.09 -42.58 28.40
N ARG A 5 40.82 -41.63 27.80
CA ARG A 5 40.57 -41.03 26.48
C ARG A 5 39.28 -40.19 26.52
N TYR A 6 39.39 -38.87 26.41
CA TYR A 6 38.62 -38.08 25.44
C TYR A 6 39.30 -36.72 25.24
N SER A 7 40.01 -36.67 24.11
CA SER A 7 40.35 -35.45 23.38
C SER A 7 39.06 -34.86 22.82
N VAL A 8 38.81 -33.57 23.06
CA VAL A 8 37.94 -32.76 22.20
C VAL A 8 38.59 -31.40 21.93
N ARG A 9 38.97 -31.23 20.67
CA ARG A 9 39.31 -29.96 20.00
C ARG A 9 38.02 -29.23 19.62
N SER A 10 38.17 -27.92 19.41
CA SER A 10 37.33 -27.06 18.54
C SER A 10 35.89 -26.88 19.04
N THR A 11 35.22 -25.74 18.90
CA THR A 11 35.36 -24.68 17.90
C THR A 11 34.66 -23.45 18.47
N SER A 12 35.23 -22.27 18.21
CA SER A 12 34.55 -20.98 18.31
C SER A 12 33.20 -21.04 17.57
N ALA A 13 32.10 -21.13 18.30
CA ALA A 13 30.76 -21.05 17.74
C ALA A 13 30.39 -19.58 17.56
N SER A 14 30.52 -19.09 16.32
CA SER A 14 29.93 -17.83 15.88
C SER A 14 28.42 -17.90 16.03
N ILE A 15 27.86 -17.00 16.83
CA ILE A 15 26.42 -16.77 16.97
C ILE A 15 25.92 -16.24 15.62
N PRO A 16 24.96 -16.91 14.93
CA PRO A 16 24.36 -16.34 13.73
C PRO A 16 23.49 -15.15 14.12
N ASP A 17 23.81 -14.01 13.51
CA ASP A 17 23.06 -12.76 13.56
C ASP A 17 21.57 -13.04 13.30
N LEU A 18 20.75 -12.83 14.32
CA LEU A 18 19.30 -12.86 14.21
C LEU A 18 18.89 -11.68 13.33
N VAL A 19 18.70 -11.95 12.03
CA VAL A 19 18.06 -11.00 11.12
C VAL A 19 16.63 -10.79 11.62
N LEU A 20 16.45 -9.72 12.41
CA LEU A 20 15.15 -9.18 12.75
C LEU A 20 14.50 -8.75 11.43
N ASP A 21 13.59 -9.58 10.91
CA ASP A 21 12.69 -9.20 9.82
C ASP A 21 11.79 -8.07 10.35
N MET A 22 12.28 -6.83 10.22
CA MET A 22 11.50 -5.66 10.57
C MET A 22 10.26 -5.66 9.70
N PRO A 23 9.04 -5.57 10.26
CA PRO A 23 7.83 -5.51 9.47
C PRO A 23 7.93 -4.29 8.55
N LYS A 24 8.11 -4.54 7.24
CA LYS A 24 8.16 -3.49 6.22
C LYS A 24 6.89 -2.68 6.35
N LYS A 25 7.03 -1.46 6.88
CA LYS A 25 5.95 -0.49 7.10
C LYS A 25 5.08 -0.46 5.84
N GLN A 26 3.85 -0.97 5.94
CA GLN A 26 2.96 -1.07 4.79
C GLN A 26 2.79 0.32 4.18
N LYS A 27 3.18 0.49 2.92
CA LYS A 27 2.90 1.72 2.18
C LYS A 27 1.39 1.75 1.94
N PHE A 28 0.72 2.74 2.53
CA PHE A 28 -0.74 2.94 2.51
C PHE A 28 -1.57 1.81 3.19
N PRO A 29 -1.57 1.73 4.53
CA PRO A 29 -2.40 0.75 5.25
C PRO A 29 -3.91 0.99 5.04
N TYR A 30 -4.33 2.24 4.85
CA TYR A 30 -5.73 2.65 4.69
C TYR A 30 -6.14 2.91 3.23
N LEU A 31 -5.39 2.38 2.25
CA LEU A 31 -5.68 2.63 0.83
C LEU A 31 -6.99 1.99 0.39
N VAL A 32 -7.13 0.68 0.64
CA VAL A 32 -8.34 -0.06 0.29
C VAL A 32 -9.47 0.40 1.20
N GLY A 33 -10.62 0.70 0.62
CA GLY A 33 -11.78 1.26 1.29
C GLY A 33 -11.79 2.79 1.35
N SER A 34 -10.69 3.47 1.01
CA SER A 34 -10.65 4.94 0.98
C SER A 34 -11.53 5.52 -0.13
N LYS A 35 -12.15 6.65 0.17
CA LYS A 35 -13.07 7.38 -0.71
C LYS A 35 -12.35 8.58 -1.29
N TRP A 36 -12.61 8.87 -2.55
CA TRP A 36 -11.94 9.93 -3.28
C TRP A 36 -12.89 10.66 -4.21
N THR A 37 -12.67 11.95 -4.36
CA THR A 37 -13.39 12.81 -5.30
C THR A 37 -12.40 13.33 -6.33
N ALA A 38 -12.67 13.06 -7.61
CA ALA A 38 -11.91 13.56 -8.74
C ALA A 38 -12.30 15.02 -9.01
N GLN A 39 -11.31 15.88 -9.20
CA GLN A 39 -11.51 17.29 -9.55
C GLN A 39 -12.04 17.41 -10.98
N GLN A 40 -11.54 16.56 -11.88
CA GLN A 40 -12.04 16.41 -13.23
C GLN A 40 -12.86 15.13 -13.36
N GLU A 41 -13.95 15.20 -14.12
CA GLU A 41 -14.81 14.07 -14.37
C GLU A 41 -14.05 12.96 -15.11
N THR A 42 -14.14 11.75 -14.58
CA THR A 42 -13.56 10.55 -15.19
C THR A 42 -14.72 9.64 -15.61
N TRP A 43 -14.95 9.52 -16.91
CA TRP A 43 -16.06 8.74 -17.50
C TRP A 43 -17.47 9.10 -16.97
N GLY A 44 -17.79 10.38 -16.79
CA GLY A 44 -19.10 10.75 -16.21
C GLY A 44 -19.11 10.85 -14.69
N TRP A 45 -18.04 10.40 -14.01
CA TRP A 45 -18.05 10.24 -12.55
C TRP A 45 -16.92 11.01 -11.87
N ARG A 46 -17.20 11.46 -10.64
CA ARG A 46 -16.21 12.12 -9.77
C ARG A 46 -15.97 11.37 -8.47
N HIS A 47 -16.95 10.60 -7.99
CA HIS A 47 -16.87 9.90 -6.71
C HIS A 47 -16.41 8.47 -6.93
N PHE A 48 -15.24 8.13 -6.39
CA PHE A 48 -14.65 6.81 -6.51
C PHE A 48 -14.22 6.25 -5.15
N GLN A 49 -14.31 4.94 -5.01
CA GLN A 49 -13.77 4.21 -3.86
C GLN A 49 -12.65 3.27 -4.32
N VAL A 50 -11.61 3.16 -3.52
CA VAL A 50 -10.57 2.16 -3.75
C VAL A 50 -11.08 0.80 -3.26
N VAL A 51 -11.19 -0.19 -4.14
CA VAL A 51 -11.61 -1.55 -3.76
C VAL A 51 -10.46 -2.54 -3.66
N ASN A 52 -9.33 -2.22 -4.30
CA ASN A 52 -8.17 -3.10 -4.33
C ASN A 52 -6.86 -2.32 -4.43
N ARG A 53 -5.75 -2.99 -4.09
CA ARG A 53 -4.41 -2.46 -4.27
C ARG A 53 -3.48 -3.51 -4.86
N LYS A 54 -2.59 -3.10 -5.74
CA LYS A 54 -1.56 -3.95 -6.33
C LYS A 54 -0.20 -3.30 -6.17
N ASN A 55 0.71 -3.98 -5.47
CA ASN A 55 2.09 -3.53 -5.32
C ASN A 55 2.94 -4.17 -6.40
N GLN A 56 3.59 -3.36 -7.25
CA GLN A 56 4.53 -3.81 -8.27
C GLN A 56 5.88 -3.13 -8.03
N GLY A 57 6.73 -3.79 -7.23
CA GLY A 57 8.04 -3.28 -6.84
C GLY A 57 7.93 -1.94 -6.09
N ALA A 58 8.42 -0.87 -6.72
CA ALA A 58 8.37 0.48 -6.17
C ALA A 58 7.01 1.19 -6.36
N TRP A 59 6.14 0.63 -7.20
CA TRP A 59 4.86 1.23 -7.59
C TRP A 59 3.70 0.58 -6.85
N VAL A 60 2.71 1.40 -6.48
CA VAL A 60 1.47 0.95 -5.86
C VAL A 60 0.35 1.42 -6.77
N PHE A 61 -0.50 0.50 -7.19
CA PHE A 61 -1.69 0.79 -7.97
C PHE A 61 -2.93 0.62 -7.09
N ALA A 62 -3.89 1.52 -7.27
CA ALA A 62 -5.19 1.48 -6.65
C ALA A 62 -6.23 1.14 -7.72
N GLU A 63 -7.11 0.19 -7.41
CA GLU A 63 -8.29 -0.07 -8.21
C GLU A 63 -9.42 0.82 -7.73
N MET A 64 -9.84 1.75 -8.58
CA MET A 64 -10.91 2.71 -8.33
C MET A 64 -12.21 2.18 -8.93
N VAL A 65 -13.30 2.35 -8.20
CA VAL A 65 -14.66 2.00 -8.64
C VAL A 65 -15.56 3.19 -8.39
N ALA A 66 -16.36 3.59 -9.37
CA ALA A 66 -17.31 4.69 -9.18
C ALA A 66 -18.35 4.31 -8.13
N ALA A 67 -18.67 5.23 -7.23
CA ALA A 67 -19.59 4.97 -6.13
C ALA A 67 -21.02 4.67 -6.61
N CYS A 68 -21.42 5.29 -7.72
CA CYS A 68 -22.76 5.18 -8.29
C CYS A 68 -22.88 4.14 -9.42
N ASP A 69 -21.75 3.72 -10.00
CA ASP A 69 -21.73 2.74 -11.09
C ASP A 69 -20.53 1.79 -10.94
N PRO A 70 -20.73 0.58 -10.39
CA PRO A 70 -19.66 -0.39 -10.22
C PRO A 70 -19.14 -0.96 -11.55
N ALA A 71 -19.76 -0.67 -12.70
CA ALA A 71 -19.18 -1.01 -14.00
C ALA A 71 -18.00 -0.09 -14.37
N VAL A 72 -17.97 1.15 -13.86
CA VAL A 72 -16.85 2.07 -14.07
C VAL A 72 -15.76 1.78 -13.07
N ARG A 73 -14.76 1.04 -13.56
CA ARG A 73 -13.60 0.59 -12.77
C ARG A 73 -12.33 0.78 -13.54
N PHE A 74 -11.28 1.19 -12.85
CA PHE A 74 -9.98 1.39 -13.47
C PHE A 74 -8.85 1.30 -12.46
N TRP A 75 -7.65 1.02 -12.97
CA TRP A 75 -6.44 1.02 -12.16
C TRP A 75 -5.66 2.31 -12.39
N MET A 76 -5.19 2.92 -11.31
CA MET A 76 -4.29 4.07 -11.38
C MET A 76 -3.11 3.91 -10.43
N ASN A 77 -2.03 4.65 -10.69
CA ASN A 77 -0.93 4.75 -9.73
C ASN A 77 -1.40 5.49 -8.47
N ALA A 78 -1.31 4.85 -7.31
CA ALA A 78 -1.76 5.43 -6.04
C ALA A 78 -0.98 6.69 -5.64
N LYS A 79 0.17 6.98 -6.28
CA LYS A 79 0.85 8.28 -6.13
C LYS A 79 0.00 9.44 -6.66
N LEU A 80 -0.86 9.24 -7.66
CA LEU A 80 -1.75 10.28 -8.20
C LEU A 80 -2.77 10.76 -7.16
N LEU A 81 -3.17 9.90 -6.22
CA LEU A 81 -4.05 10.28 -5.10
C LEU A 81 -3.42 11.30 -4.15
N LYS A 82 -2.09 11.52 -4.24
CA LYS A 82 -1.41 12.59 -3.49
C LYS A 82 -1.55 13.95 -4.14
N ASP A 83 -1.86 14.00 -5.44
CA ASP A 83 -2.06 15.24 -6.17
C ASP A 83 -3.46 15.79 -5.89
N ARG A 84 -3.52 16.85 -5.08
CA ARG A 84 -4.78 17.49 -4.68
C ARG A 84 -5.46 18.25 -5.81
N SER A 85 -4.73 18.60 -6.87
CA SER A 85 -5.31 19.22 -8.06
C SER A 85 -6.12 18.24 -8.91
N GLN A 86 -5.94 16.93 -8.68
CA GLN A 86 -6.67 15.88 -9.38
C GLN A 86 -7.60 15.11 -8.44
N TRP A 87 -7.18 14.88 -7.19
CA TRP A 87 -7.85 13.99 -6.25
C TRP A 87 -7.96 14.57 -4.84
N GLN A 88 -9.18 14.69 -4.36
CA GLN A 88 -9.49 15.03 -2.98
C GLN A 88 -9.86 13.77 -2.19
N ALA A 89 -9.36 13.67 -0.96
CA ALA A 89 -9.72 12.59 -0.07
C ALA A 89 -11.12 12.80 0.51
N GLY A 90 -11.90 11.73 0.59
CA GLY A 90 -13.29 11.77 1.05
C GLY A 90 -14.28 12.14 -0.05
N TRP A 91 -15.54 12.28 0.35
CA TRP A 91 -16.60 12.79 -0.50
C TRP A 91 -16.64 14.30 -0.39
N LYS A 92 -16.37 14.98 -1.51
CA LYS A 92 -16.51 16.44 -1.63
C LYS A 92 -17.64 16.74 -2.59
N SER A 93 -18.39 17.79 -2.28
CA SER A 93 -19.39 18.34 -3.20
C SER A 93 -18.71 19.25 -4.23
N LEU A 94 -19.37 19.47 -5.36
CA LEU A 94 -18.89 20.40 -6.40
C LEU A 94 -18.57 21.80 -5.85
N HIS A 95 -19.40 22.29 -4.93
CA HIS A 95 -19.25 23.61 -4.32
C HIS A 95 -17.95 23.72 -3.47
N GLU A 96 -17.62 22.67 -2.74
CA GLU A 96 -16.43 22.63 -1.88
C GLU A 96 -15.12 22.45 -2.67
N VAL A 97 -15.22 22.05 -3.94
CA VAL A 97 -14.09 21.89 -4.86
C VAL A 97 -13.69 23.23 -5.49
N GLU A 98 -14.64 24.15 -5.70
CA GLU A 98 -14.42 25.43 -6.38
C GLU A 98 -13.91 26.54 -5.43
N GLU A 99 -14.11 26.38 -4.12
CA GLU A 99 -13.74 27.38 -3.10
C GLU A 99 -12.33 27.19 -2.50
N GLY A 100 -11.54 26.20 -2.96
CA GLY A 100 -10.21 25.86 -2.42
C GLY A 100 -9.08 25.97 -3.43
#